data_AF-A0A4S8KK91-F1
#
_entry.id   AF-A0A4S8KK91-F1
#
_cell.length_a   1.000
_cell.length_b   1.000
_cell.length_c   1.000
_cell.angle_alpha   90.00
_cell.angle_beta   90.00
_cell.angle_gamma   90.00
#
_symmetry.space_group_name_H-M   'P 1'
#
loop_
_entity.id
_entity.type
_entity.pdbx_description
1 polymer ?
#
loop_
_entity_poly.entity_id
_entity_poly.type
_entity_poly.pdbx_seq_one_letter_code
_entity_poly.pdbx_strand_id
1 'polypeptide(L)'
;LCPECYRFLTRGKVPPLSLANHMFLGDVPPELRDLTVVEEAMIARCRTKCWIIQLKEEERASDPITQRGVKGHIIIYPQQPSAVAKLLPPSIEEISSPICVLFIGSQPPSSEWLRTKAKRFG
;
A
#
# COMPACT_ATOMS: atom_id res chain seq x y z
N LEU A 1 -11.16 26.54 -1.85
CA LEU A 1 -10.19 25.56 -2.40
C LEU A 1 -9.34 25.03 -1.25
N CYS A 2 -9.12 23.72 -1.10
CA CYS A 2 -8.36 23.17 0.01
C CYS A 2 -6.85 23.53 -0.08
N PRO A 3 -6.09 23.63 1.02
CA PRO A 3 -4.66 23.98 0.98
C PRO A 3 -3.83 23.02 0.13
N GLU A 4 -4.14 21.73 0.18
CA GLU A 4 -3.47 20.70 -0.62
C GLU A 4 -3.75 20.88 -2.11
N CYS A 5 -5.01 21.07 -2.47
CA CYS A 5 -5.48 21.36 -3.81
C CYS A 5 -4.77 22.58 -4.39
N TYR A 6 -4.66 23.66 -3.59
CA TYR A 6 -3.97 24.89 -3.97
C TYR A 6 -2.48 24.64 -4.27
N ARG A 7 -1.80 23.83 -3.45
CA ARG A 7 -0.38 23.47 -3.64
C ARG A 7 -0.13 22.69 -4.93
N PHE A 8 -1.06 21.85 -5.36
CA PHE A 8 -0.96 21.14 -6.64
C PHE A 8 -1.24 22.07 -7.83
N LEU A 9 -2.30 22.89 -7.74
CA LEU A 9 -2.69 23.79 -8.82
C LEU A 9 -1.65 24.89 -9.09
N THR A 10 -1.03 25.45 -8.05
CA THR A 10 0.09 26.41 -8.19
C THR A 10 1.29 25.83 -8.93
N ARG A 11 1.43 24.50 -8.98
CA ARG A 11 2.47 23.79 -9.74
C ARG A 11 1.97 23.29 -11.10
N GLY A 12 0.77 23.68 -11.53
CA GLY A 12 0.14 23.21 -12.76
C GLY A 12 -0.19 21.71 -12.76
N LYS A 13 -0.33 21.08 -11.59
CA LYS A 13 -0.64 19.65 -11.46
C LYS A 13 -2.08 19.44 -10.99
N VAL A 14 -2.72 18.39 -11.49
CA VAL A 14 -4.02 17.93 -11.00
C VAL A 14 -3.80 17.20 -9.67
N PRO A 15 -4.52 17.54 -8.58
CA PRO A 15 -4.43 16.80 -7.33
C PRO A 15 -4.79 15.31 -7.53
N PRO A 16 -4.13 14.38 -6.83
CA PRO A 16 -4.31 12.95 -7.04
C PRO A 16 -5.73 12.47 -6.71
N LEU A 17 -6.38 13.06 -5.71
CA LEU A 17 -7.76 12.74 -5.29
C LEU A 17 -8.72 13.87 -5.71
N SER A 18 -8.84 14.12 -7.01
CA SER A 18 -9.70 15.19 -7.53
C SER A 18 -10.86 14.66 -8.36
N LEU A 19 -11.89 15.48 -8.53
CA LEU A 19 -12.97 15.15 -9.46
C LEU A 19 -12.48 15.18 -10.91
N ALA A 20 -11.51 16.05 -11.22
CA ALA A 20 -10.98 16.25 -12.57
C ALA A 20 -10.24 15.03 -13.14
N ASN A 21 -9.72 14.15 -12.27
CA ASN A 21 -9.11 12.88 -12.68
C ASN A 21 -9.98 11.65 -12.33
N HIS A 22 -11.25 11.85 -11.96
CA HIS A 22 -12.18 10.79 -11.55
C HIS A 22 -11.71 9.94 -10.35
N MET A 23 -10.85 10.51 -9.49
CA MET A 23 -10.27 9.84 -8.32
C MET A 23 -10.77 10.43 -7.00
N PHE A 24 -11.87 11.18 -7.02
CA PHE A 24 -12.46 11.76 -5.82
C PHE A 24 -13.09 10.65 -4.94
N LEU A 25 -12.62 10.56 -3.70
CA LEU A 25 -13.04 9.51 -2.75
C LEU A 25 -14.19 9.94 -1.82
N GLY A 26 -14.33 11.25 -1.56
CA GLY A 26 -15.27 11.78 -0.56
C GLY A 26 -14.82 11.56 0.89
N ASP A 27 -15.76 11.64 1.82
CA ASP A 27 -15.51 11.40 3.25
C ASP A 27 -15.35 9.90 3.51
N VAL A 28 -14.19 9.50 4.04
CA VAL A 28 -13.88 8.11 4.38
C VAL A 28 -14.46 7.77 5.76
N PRO A 29 -15.31 6.72 5.87
CA PRO A 29 -15.83 6.23 7.14
C PRO A 29 -14.70 5.91 8.13
N PRO A 30 -14.87 6.15 9.45
CA PRO A 30 -13.84 5.87 10.46
C PRO A 30 -13.28 4.45 10.41
N GLU A 31 -14.12 3.48 10.04
CA GLU A 31 -13.77 2.06 9.95
C GLU A 31 -12.82 1.74 8.80
N LEU A 32 -12.76 2.62 7.79
CA LEU A 32 -11.90 2.50 6.62
C LEU A 32 -10.71 3.46 6.67
N ARG A 33 -10.46 4.08 7.83
CA ARG A 33 -9.28 4.92 8.05
C ARG A 33 -8.10 4.04 8.47
N ASP A 34 -6.91 4.46 8.07
CA ASP A 34 -5.63 3.87 8.49
C ASP A 34 -5.52 2.35 8.20
N LEU A 35 -6.13 1.91 7.11
CA LEU A 35 -5.99 0.53 6.63
C LEU A 35 -4.55 0.27 6.18
N THR A 36 -4.01 -0.87 6.58
CA THR A 36 -2.76 -1.37 6.03
C THR A 36 -2.90 -1.68 4.55
N VAL A 37 -1.78 -1.75 3.83
CA VAL A 37 -1.75 -2.10 2.39
C VAL A 37 -2.47 -3.43 2.11
N VAL A 38 -2.43 -4.37 3.06
CA VAL A 38 -3.13 -5.66 2.95
C VAL A 38 -4.64 -5.48 3.12
N GLU A 39 -5.08 -4.70 4.11
CA GLU A 39 -6.50 -4.42 4.35
C GLU A 39 -7.13 -3.60 3.22
N GLU A 40 -6.42 -2.61 2.68
CA GLU A 40 -6.83 -1.89 1.49
C GLU A 40 -7.00 -2.84 0.29
N ALA A 41 -6.07 -3.78 0.11
CA ALA A 41 -6.16 -4.78 -0.95
C ALA A 41 -7.34 -5.75 -0.75
N MET A 42 -7.78 -6.00 0.49
CA MET A 42 -8.96 -6.84 0.77
C MET A 42 -10.26 -6.19 0.28
N ILE A 43 -10.39 -4.87 0.42
CA ILE A 43 -11.60 -4.13 0.02
C ILE A 43 -11.51 -3.53 -1.39
N ALA A 44 -10.35 -3.63 -2.03
CA ALA A 44 -10.13 -3.09 -3.37
C ALA A 44 -11.05 -3.76 -4.40
N ARG A 45 -11.76 -2.94 -5.18
CA ARG A 45 -12.60 -3.42 -6.28
C ARG A 45 -11.78 -4.08 -7.38
N CYS A 46 -10.53 -3.67 -7.57
CA CYS A 46 -9.60 -4.28 -8.52
C CYS A 46 -8.53 -5.05 -7.74
N ARG A 47 -8.46 -6.37 -7.92
CA ARG A 47 -7.48 -7.18 -7.20
C ARG A 47 -6.16 -7.23 -7.96
N THR A 48 -5.12 -6.72 -7.32
CA THR A 48 -3.71 -6.89 -7.70
C THR A 48 -3.33 -8.37 -7.67
N LYS A 49 -2.66 -8.87 -8.72
CA LYS A 49 -2.19 -10.27 -8.73
C LYS A 49 -0.82 -10.44 -8.08
N CYS A 50 0.03 -9.43 -8.16
CA CYS A 50 1.38 -9.47 -7.64
C CYS A 50 1.81 -8.09 -7.15
N TRP A 51 2.40 -8.06 -5.95
CA TRP A 51 3.09 -6.91 -5.39
C TRP A 51 4.56 -7.27 -5.24
N ILE A 52 5.44 -6.52 -5.91
CA ILE A 52 6.87 -6.65 -5.73
C ILE A 52 7.34 -5.40 -5.02
N ILE A 53 7.56 -5.54 -3.72
CA ILE A 53 7.94 -4.45 -2.84
C ILE A 53 9.35 -4.70 -2.35
N GLN A 54 10.28 -3.80 -2.67
CA GLN A 54 11.63 -3.87 -2.13
C GLN A 54 11.71 -3.07 -0.84
N LEU A 55 11.93 -3.77 0.27
CA LEU A 55 12.23 -3.16 1.56
C LEU A 55 13.74 -3.05 1.69
N LYS A 56 14.24 -1.84 1.96
CA LYS A 56 15.66 -1.58 2.21
C LYS A 56 15.80 -1.14 3.66
N GLU A 57 16.68 -1.80 4.41
CA GLU A 57 17.10 -1.34 5.73
C GLU A 57 18.15 -0.25 5.53
N GLU A 58 17.92 0.94 6.10
CA GLU A 58 18.93 1.99 6.12
C GLU A 58 19.68 1.96 7.46
N GLU A 59 20.98 1.73 7.43
CA GLU A 59 21.87 1.69 8.62
C GLU A 59 21.94 3.05 9.36
N ARG A 60 21.42 4.13 8.76
CA ARG A 60 21.45 5.50 9.30
C ARG A 60 20.07 5.99 9.68
N ALA A 61 19.47 5.37 10.70
CA ALA A 61 18.20 5.82 11.28
C ALA A 61 18.25 7.24 11.90
N SER A 62 19.42 7.89 11.96
CA SER A 62 19.62 9.21 12.55
C SER A 62 19.66 10.38 11.54
N ASP A 63 19.62 10.11 10.24
CA ASP A 63 19.69 11.17 9.21
C ASP A 63 18.26 11.65 8.85
N PRO A 64 17.94 12.95 8.87
CA PRO A 64 16.62 13.47 8.47
C PRO A 64 16.24 13.23 6.98
N ILE A 65 17.15 12.63 6.21
CA ILE A 65 17.01 12.21 4.81
C ILE A 65 16.81 10.67 4.73
N THR A 66 16.14 10.07 5.70
CA THR A 66 15.77 8.65 5.68
C THR A 66 14.70 8.34 4.62
N GLN A 67 14.68 7.11 4.12
CA GLN A 67 13.68 6.60 3.17
C GLN A 67 12.23 6.78 3.69
N ARG A 68 11.54 7.81 3.18
CA ARG A 68 10.17 8.22 3.62
C ARG A 68 9.03 7.38 3.03
N GLY A 69 9.34 6.38 2.22
CA GLY A 69 8.33 5.64 1.49
C GLY A 69 8.89 4.43 0.78
N VAL A 70 7.99 3.53 0.43
CA VAL A 70 8.31 2.26 -0.21
C VAL A 70 8.00 2.37 -1.69
N LYS A 71 8.94 1.93 -2.54
CA LYS A 71 8.74 1.86 -3.99
C LYS A 71 8.61 0.40 -4.41
N GLY A 72 7.51 0.06 -5.08
CA GLY A 72 7.24 -1.28 -5.57
C GLY A 72 6.58 -1.27 -6.94
N HIS A 73 6.60 -2.42 -7.60
CA HIS A 73 5.86 -2.67 -8.82
C HIS A 73 4.55 -3.41 -8.48
N ILE A 74 3.46 -2.95 -9.07
CA ILE A 74 2.12 -3.53 -8.88
C ILE A 74 1.60 -3.93 -10.26
N ILE A 75 1.17 -5.19 -10.41
CA ILE A 75 0.57 -5.69 -11.64
C ILE A 75 -0.91 -5.94 -11.40
N ILE A 76 -1.75 -5.24 -12.18
CA ILE A 76 -3.22 -5.35 -12.17
C ILE A 76 -3.66 -5.73 -13.57
N TYR A 77 -4.44 -6.82 -13.67
CA TYR A 77 -5.09 -7.21 -14.93
C TYR A 77 -6.55 -6.73 -14.93
N PRO A 78 -7.13 -6.42 -16.10
CA PRO A 78 -8.57 -6.18 -16.21
C PRO A 78 -9.36 -7.34 -15.61
N GLN A 79 -10.21 -7.04 -14.65
CA GLN A 79 -11.11 -8.00 -14.00
C GLN A 79 -12.56 -7.55 -14.24
N GLN A 80 -13.51 -8.48 -14.17
CA GLN A 80 -14.93 -8.16 -14.03
C GLN A 80 -15.31 -8.29 -12.55
N PRO A 81 -15.05 -7.26 -11.72
CA PRO A 81 -15.13 -7.41 -10.26
C PRO A 81 -16.55 -7.44 -9.71
N SER A 82 -17.58 -7.19 -10.52
CA SER A 82 -18.97 -7.07 -10.07
C SER A 82 -19.51 -8.32 -9.35
N ALA A 83 -19.07 -9.52 -9.75
CA ALA A 83 -19.41 -10.76 -9.06
C ALA A 83 -18.51 -11.02 -7.84
N VAL A 84 -17.22 -10.72 -7.96
CA VAL A 84 -16.19 -10.99 -6.93
C VAL A 84 -16.28 -10.02 -5.75
N ALA A 85 -16.71 -8.78 -5.97
CA ALA A 85 -16.91 -7.79 -4.93
C ALA A 85 -18.05 -8.16 -3.95
N LYS A 86 -18.97 -9.05 -4.36
CA LYS A 86 -20.05 -9.57 -3.51
C LYS A 86 -19.61 -10.75 -2.63
N LEU A 87 -18.43 -11.32 -2.90
CA LEU A 87 -17.82 -12.41 -2.15
C LEU A 87 -16.78 -11.91 -1.14
N LEU A 88 -16.82 -10.62 -0.80
CA LEU A 88 -15.93 -10.03 0.19
C LEU A 88 -16.39 -10.37 1.63
N PRO A 89 -15.44 -10.59 2.56
CA PRO A 89 -14.00 -10.64 2.36
C PRO A 89 -13.52 -12.02 1.82
N PRO A 90 -12.45 -12.05 1.00
CA PRO A 90 -11.79 -13.29 0.62
C PRO A 90 -11.18 -13.97 1.86
N SER A 91 -10.96 -15.28 1.81
CA SER A 91 -10.35 -15.99 2.94
C SER A 91 -8.90 -15.56 3.16
N ILE A 92 -8.37 -15.78 4.37
CA ILE A 92 -6.98 -15.44 4.72
C ILE A 92 -5.98 -16.20 3.83
N GLU A 93 -6.32 -17.42 3.43
CA GLU A 93 -5.50 -18.25 2.53
C GLU A 93 -5.42 -17.63 1.13
N GLU A 94 -6.53 -17.12 0.60
CA GLU A 94 -6.56 -16.42 -0.69
C GLU A 94 -5.73 -15.13 -0.67
N ILE A 95 -5.71 -14.43 0.46
CA ILE A 95 -4.97 -13.17 0.64
C ILE A 95 -3.47 -13.41 0.83
N SER A 96 -3.11 -14.44 1.59
CA SER A 96 -1.71 -14.76 1.91
C SER A 96 -0.99 -15.50 0.77
N SER A 97 -1.70 -16.28 -0.05
CA SER A 97 -1.13 -16.99 -1.20
C SER A 97 -0.30 -16.10 -2.15
N PRO A 98 -0.73 -14.89 -2.55
CA PRO A 98 0.06 -14.00 -3.40
C PRO A 98 1.15 -13.21 -2.66
N ILE A 99 1.28 -13.32 -1.33
CA ILE A 99 2.27 -12.57 -0.55
C ILE A 99 3.53 -13.42 -0.37
N CYS A 100 4.61 -13.02 -1.03
CA CYS A 100 5.93 -13.60 -0.83
C CYS A 100 6.88 -12.55 -0.24
N VAL A 101 7.44 -12.81 0.94
CA VAL A 101 8.44 -11.95 1.59
C VAL A 101 9.81 -12.58 1.40
N LEU A 102 10.69 -11.89 0.66
CA LEU A 102 12.06 -12.33 0.42
C LEU A 102 13.02 -11.47 1.24
N PHE A 103 13.79 -12.11 2.12
CA PHE A 103 14.88 -11.46 2.83
C PHE A 103 16.17 -11.64 2.03
N ILE A 104 16.77 -10.54 1.60
CA ILE A 104 18.03 -10.54 0.84
C ILE A 104 19.13 -10.08 1.79
N GLY A 105 20.05 -10.99 2.13
CA GLY A 105 21.17 -10.72 3.03
C GLY A 105 22.17 -11.87 3.07
N SER A 106 23.31 -11.65 3.72
CA SER A 106 24.37 -12.65 3.84
C SER A 106 23.99 -13.85 4.72
N GLN A 107 23.02 -13.66 5.61
CA GLN A 107 22.49 -14.70 6.50
C GLN A 107 20.96 -14.57 6.60
N PRO A 108 20.24 -15.69 6.78
CA PRO A 108 18.81 -15.65 7.05
C PRO A 108 18.53 -14.90 8.36
N PRO A 109 17.45 -14.10 8.45
CA PRO A 109 17.13 -13.35 9.66
C PRO A 109 16.79 -14.31 10.80
N SER A 110 17.25 -13.99 12.01
CA SER A 110 16.90 -14.75 13.21
C SER A 110 15.45 -14.46 13.62
N SER A 111 14.83 -15.40 14.34
CA SER A 111 13.46 -15.25 14.86
C SER A 111 13.35 -14.07 15.84
N GLU A 112 14.39 -13.82 16.63
CA GLU A 112 14.48 -12.67 17.54
C GLU A 112 14.54 -11.35 16.78
N TRP A 113 15.34 -11.28 15.70
CA TRP A 113 15.43 -10.10 14.85
C TRP A 113 14.09 -9.79 14.19
N LEU A 114 13.40 -10.79 13.64
CA LEU A 114 12.07 -10.60 13.06
C LEU A 114 11.09 -9.99 14.06
N ARG A 115 11.10 -10.43 15.32
CA ARG A 115 10.18 -9.91 16.35
C ARG A 115 10.50 -8.48 16.79
N THR A 116 11.77 -8.10 16.79
CA THR A 116 12.21 -6.77 17.30
C THR A 116 12.33 -5.72 16.20
N LYS A 117 12.65 -6.11 14.97
CA LYS A 117 12.98 -5.20 13.86
C LYS A 117 11.94 -5.17 12.76
N ALA A 118 11.13 -6.22 12.58
CA ALA A 118 9.99 -6.16 11.66
C ALA A 118 8.89 -5.30 12.27
N LYS A 119 9.00 -3.97 12.12
CA LYS A 119 7.93 -3.04 12.48
C LYS A 119 6.67 -3.38 11.69
N ARG A 120 5.52 -3.28 12.35
CA ARG A 120 4.22 -3.32 11.66
C ARG A 120 4.16 -2.19 10.65
N PHE A 121 3.78 -2.51 9.43
CA PHE A 121 3.38 -1.53 8.43
C PHE A 121 2.07 -0.90 8.90
N GLY A 122 2.12 0.33 9.38
CA GLY A 122 0.98 1.16 9.77
C GLY A 122 1.28 2.59 9.36
#